data_AF-A0A1G2RTY3-F1
#
_entry.id   AF-A0A1G2RTY3-F1
#
_cell.length_a   1.000
_cell.length_b   1.000
_cell.length_c   1.000
_cell.angle_alpha   90.00
_cell.angle_beta   90.00
_cell.angle_gamma   90.00
#
_symmetry.space_group_name_H-M   'P 1'
#
loop_
_entity.id
_entity.type
_entity.pdbx_description
1 polymer ?
#
loop_
_entity_poly.entity_id
_entity_poly.type
_entity_poly.pdbx_seq_one_letter_code
_entity_poly.pdbx_strand_id
1 'polypeptide(L)'
;MIYFIDCIIFMPKFAEQNKNNYLQKGVALYLALAILSILLAISLGVAAIVFGQMRTLTSIGFSTISFYAADTGMEEELFNKNYLSQGAGYTYFGYLNLDIDGTSGGSSCPGGLNDPDDACYKVTLVSISPLVIRSAGFYKDVQRALEVSF
;
A
#
# COMPACT_ATOMS: atom_id res chain seq x y z
N MET A 1 -32.55 25.37 -30.02
CA MET A 1 -32.54 23.89 -30.01
C MET A 1 -32.03 23.41 -31.37
N ILE A 2 -30.73 23.60 -31.61
CA ILE A 2 -30.12 23.66 -32.95
C ILE A 2 -29.15 22.48 -33.20
N TYR A 3 -28.94 21.59 -32.22
CA TYR A 3 -27.85 20.60 -32.28
C TYR A 3 -28.19 19.22 -32.89
N PHE A 4 -29.40 19.00 -33.43
CA PHE A 4 -29.76 17.69 -33.99
C PHE A 4 -29.67 17.61 -35.52
N ILE A 5 -29.57 18.74 -36.22
CA ILE A 5 -29.51 18.78 -37.70
C ILE A 5 -28.06 18.71 -38.21
N ASP A 6 -27.08 19.14 -37.43
CA ASP A 6 -25.66 19.09 -37.83
C ASP A 6 -25.04 17.68 -37.75
N CYS A 7 -25.69 16.71 -37.08
CA CYS A 7 -25.17 15.35 -36.97
C CYS A 7 -25.41 14.50 -38.23
N ILE A 8 -26.38 14.87 -39.08
CA ILE A 8 -26.63 14.21 -40.37
C ILE A 8 -25.72 14.77 -41.48
N ILE A 9 -25.17 15.98 -41.31
CA ILE A 9 -24.29 16.62 -42.30
C ILE A 9 -22.82 16.18 -42.14
N PHE A 10 -22.42 15.66 -40.97
CA PHE A 10 -21.08 15.11 -40.73
C PHE A 10 -21.04 13.57 -40.73
N MET A 11 -21.78 12.93 -41.64
CA MET A 11 -21.32 11.64 -42.15
C MET A 11 -20.26 11.93 -43.21
N PRO A 12 -18.99 11.52 -43.05
CA PRO A 12 -18.07 11.49 -44.17
C PRO A 12 -18.66 10.48 -45.15
N LYS A 13 -19.31 11.01 -46.19
CA LYS A 13 -19.73 10.29 -47.37
C LYS A 13 -18.45 9.72 -47.98
N PHE A 14 -18.10 8.48 -47.61
CA PHE A 14 -16.99 7.77 -48.20
C PHE A 14 -17.29 7.62 -49.69
N ALA A 15 -16.57 8.43 -50.46
CA ALA A 15 -16.72 8.58 -51.88
C ALA A 15 -16.74 7.20 -52.57
N GLU A 16 -17.72 7.05 -53.44
CA GLU A 16 -17.65 6.12 -54.55
C GLU A 16 -16.32 6.36 -55.30
N GLN A 17 -15.41 5.40 -55.25
CA GLN A 17 -14.16 5.42 -56.02
C GLN A 17 -14.30 4.42 -57.17
N ASN A 18 -14.54 4.98 -58.36
CA ASN A 18 -14.58 4.26 -59.63
C ASN A 18 -13.14 3.99 -60.14
N LYS A 19 -12.95 2.77 -60.64
CA LYS A 19 -11.88 2.26 -61.53
C LYS A 19 -10.47 2.05 -60.95
N ASN A 20 -10.21 0.76 -60.75
CA ASN A 20 -8.93 0.05 -60.93
C ASN A 20 -7.79 0.35 -59.96
N ASN A 21 -7.87 -0.16 -58.72
CA ASN A 21 -6.70 -0.41 -57.87
C ASN A 21 -6.92 -1.67 -57.01
N TYR A 22 -6.52 -2.83 -57.51
CA TYR A 22 -6.58 -4.12 -56.79
C TYR A 22 -5.66 -4.19 -55.56
N LEU A 23 -4.85 -3.15 -55.31
CA LEU A 23 -3.90 -3.03 -54.19
C LEU A 23 -4.45 -2.23 -52.99
N GLN A 24 -5.54 -1.47 -53.15
CA GLN A 24 -5.97 -0.48 -52.15
C GLN A 24 -6.91 -1.05 -51.07
N LYS A 25 -7.43 -2.27 -51.26
CA LYS A 25 -8.39 -2.91 -50.34
C LYS A 25 -7.77 -3.56 -49.09
N GLY A 26 -6.44 -3.74 -49.05
CA GLY A 26 -5.75 -4.33 -47.90
C GLY A 26 -5.23 -3.33 -46.86
N VAL A 27 -5.10 -2.05 -47.23
CA VAL A 27 -4.45 -1.02 -46.39
C VAL A 27 -5.29 -0.68 -45.15
N ALA A 28 -6.62 -0.64 -45.29
CA ALA A 28 -7.52 -0.38 -44.17
C ALA A 28 -7.46 -1.48 -43.10
N LEU A 29 -7.32 -2.74 -43.52
CA LEU A 29 -7.18 -3.89 -42.60
C LEU A 29 -5.84 -3.83 -41.87
N TYR A 30 -4.75 -3.51 -42.58
CA TYR A 30 -3.43 -3.35 -41.97
C TYR A 30 -3.42 -2.23 -40.93
N LEU A 31 -4.03 -1.08 -41.24
CA LEU A 31 -4.13 0.04 -40.31
C LEU A 31 -4.96 -0.31 -39.07
N ALA A 32 -6.09 -0.98 -39.24
CA ALA A 32 -6.92 -1.44 -38.13
C ALA A 32 -6.17 -2.41 -37.21
N LEU A 33 -5.44 -3.37 -37.79
CA LEU A 33 -4.64 -4.33 -37.03
C LEU A 33 -3.49 -3.65 -36.27
N ALA A 34 -2.82 -2.68 -36.89
CA ALA A 34 -1.77 -1.91 -36.26
C ALA A 34 -2.30 -1.15 -35.03
N ILE A 35 -3.41 -0.43 -35.17
CA ILE A 35 -4.03 0.31 -34.06
C ILE A 35 -4.48 -0.64 -32.95
N LEU A 36 -5.12 -1.78 -33.30
CA LEU A 36 -5.55 -2.78 -32.32
C LEU A 36 -4.37 -3.37 -31.54
N SER A 37 -3.23 -3.61 -32.20
CA SER A 37 -2.02 -4.12 -31.55
C SER A 37 -1.41 -3.12 -30.56
N ILE A 38 -1.43 -1.83 -30.90
CA ILE A 38 -0.95 -0.75 -30.01
C ILE A 38 -1.87 -0.65 -28.78
N LEU A 39 -3.19 -0.65 -28.99
CA LEU A 39 -4.16 -0.62 -27.90
C LEU A 39 -4.03 -1.83 -26.97
N LEU A 40 -3.78 -3.02 -27.53
CA LEU A 40 -3.57 -4.24 -26.77
C LEU A 40 -2.26 -4.18 -25.95
N ALA A 41 -1.17 -3.67 -26.53
CA ALA A 41 0.08 -3.49 -25.81
C ALA A 41 -0.05 -2.52 -24.63
N ILE A 42 -0.79 -1.42 -24.82
CA ILE A 42 -1.06 -0.45 -23.75
C ILE A 42 -1.89 -1.09 -22.64
N SER A 43 -2.95 -1.83 -22.97
CA SER A 43 -3.82 -2.44 -21.97
C SER A 43 -3.11 -3.51 -21.14
N LEU A 44 -2.30 -4.36 -21.78
CA LEU A 44 -1.45 -5.34 -21.11
C LEU A 44 -0.38 -4.68 -20.24
N GLY A 45 0.23 -3.58 -20.72
CA GLY A 45 1.20 -2.81 -19.95
C GLY A 45 0.60 -2.24 -18.67
N VAL A 46 -0.60 -1.65 -18.75
CA VAL A 46 -1.32 -1.13 -17.57
C VAL A 46 -1.72 -2.27 -16.62
N ALA A 47 -2.23 -3.39 -17.14
CA ALA A 47 -2.60 -4.54 -16.33
C ALA A 47 -1.40 -5.08 -15.52
N ALA A 48 -0.23 -5.20 -16.15
CA ALA A 48 0.98 -5.66 -15.47
C ALA A 48 1.40 -4.75 -14.31
N ILE A 49 1.26 -3.43 -14.48
CA ILE A 49 1.55 -2.46 -13.41
C ILE A 49 0.57 -2.65 -12.23
N VAL A 50 -0.72 -2.79 -12.50
CA VAL A 50 -1.75 -2.97 -11.46
C VAL A 50 -1.50 -4.25 -10.67
N PHE A 51 -1.22 -5.38 -11.35
CA PHE A 51 -0.90 -6.63 -10.67
C PHE A 51 0.40 -6.56 -9.87
N GLY A 52 1.41 -5.82 -10.35
CA GLY A 52 2.64 -5.60 -9.61
C GLY A 52 2.44 -4.84 -8.30
N GLN A 53 1.52 -3.88 -8.28
CA GLN A 53 1.27 -3.03 -7.10
C GLN A 53 0.39 -3.69 -6.02
N MET A 54 -0.33 -4.78 -6.32
CA MET A 54 -1.21 -5.45 -5.34
C MET A 54 -0.47 -5.92 -4.08
N ARG A 55 0.76 -6.43 -4.21
CA ARG A 55 1.57 -6.87 -3.06
C ARG A 55 1.99 -5.70 -2.17
N THR A 56 2.25 -4.54 -2.76
CA THR A 56 2.62 -3.32 -2.03
C THR A 56 1.43 -2.80 -1.21
N LEU A 57 0.20 -2.91 -1.73
CA LEU A 57 -1.01 -2.50 -1.00
C LEU A 57 -1.20 -3.31 0.29
N THR A 58 -0.93 -4.61 0.27
CA THR A 58 -1.00 -5.45 1.47
C THR A 58 0.05 -5.05 2.52
N SER A 59 1.27 -4.72 2.09
CA SER A 59 2.32 -4.21 2.98
C SER A 59 1.95 -2.87 3.63
N ILE A 60 1.21 -2.01 2.92
CA ILE A 60 0.67 -0.76 3.49
C ILE A 60 -0.36 -1.05 4.58
N GLY A 61 -1.26 -2.04 4.38
CA GLY A 61 -2.20 -2.46 5.42
C GLY A 61 -1.52 -3.00 6.67
N PHE A 62 -0.43 -3.76 6.51
CA PHE A 62 0.38 -4.21 7.65
C PHE A 62 1.15 -3.07 8.32
N SER A 63 1.49 -2.03 7.55
CA SER A 63 2.10 -0.81 8.08
C SER A 63 1.19 -0.07 9.03
N THR A 64 -0.13 -0.04 8.80
CA THR A 64 -1.05 0.67 9.71
C THR A 64 -1.17 -0.05 11.04
N ILE A 65 -1.19 -1.39 11.03
CA ILE A 65 -1.26 -2.20 12.25
C ILE A 65 0.04 -2.06 13.07
N SER A 66 1.20 -2.04 12.41
CA SER A 66 2.48 -1.81 13.11
C SER A 66 2.61 -0.38 13.65
N PHE A 67 2.04 0.64 12.98
CA PHE A 67 1.94 1.98 13.57
C PHE A 67 1.03 2.00 14.80
N TYR A 68 -0.14 1.36 14.70
CA TYR A 68 -1.07 1.25 15.82
C TYR A 68 -0.41 0.60 17.04
N ALA A 69 0.33 -0.50 16.86
CA ALA A 69 1.08 -1.12 17.95
C ALA A 69 2.17 -0.20 18.52
N ALA A 70 2.89 0.54 17.67
CA ALA A 70 3.89 1.50 18.12
C ALA A 70 3.27 2.65 18.96
N ASP A 71 2.14 3.17 18.52
CA ASP A 71 1.40 4.21 19.23
C ASP A 71 0.94 3.72 20.61
N THR A 72 0.34 2.52 20.68
CA THR A 72 -0.08 1.95 21.97
C THR A 72 1.10 1.79 22.93
N GLY A 73 2.27 1.36 22.43
CA GLY A 73 3.48 1.30 23.26
C GLY A 73 3.89 2.67 23.82
N MET A 74 3.81 3.74 23.01
CA MET A 74 4.10 5.09 23.51
C MET A 74 3.08 5.59 24.51
N GLU A 75 1.79 5.35 24.27
CA GLU A 75 0.74 5.73 25.21
C GLU A 75 0.92 5.03 26.55
N GLU A 76 1.29 3.75 26.56
CA GLU A 76 1.58 2.99 27.77
C GLU A 76 2.77 3.59 28.54
N GLU A 77 3.89 3.92 27.87
CA GLU A 77 5.05 4.54 28.53
C GLU A 77 4.71 5.92 29.13
N LEU A 78 3.94 6.73 28.39
CA LEU A 78 3.55 8.08 28.84
C LEU A 78 2.52 8.03 29.97
N PHE A 79 1.61 7.06 29.94
CA PHE A 79 0.63 6.84 31.00
C PHE A 79 1.28 6.27 32.25
N ASN A 80 2.09 5.22 32.09
CA ASN A 80 2.74 4.48 33.15
C ASN A 80 4.18 4.96 33.36
N LYS A 81 4.32 6.17 33.93
CA LYS A 81 5.62 6.85 34.21
C LYS A 81 6.60 6.04 35.07
N ASN A 82 6.21 4.87 35.58
CA ASN A 82 7.08 3.98 36.34
C ASN A 82 8.31 3.54 35.51
N TYR A 83 8.17 3.45 34.19
CA TYR A 83 9.26 3.04 33.30
C TYR A 83 10.31 4.13 33.08
N LEU A 84 9.94 5.42 33.13
CA LEU A 84 10.88 6.55 33.13
C LEU A 84 11.86 6.51 34.31
N SER A 85 11.47 5.86 35.40
CA SER A 85 12.31 5.73 36.61
C SER A 85 13.43 4.69 36.44
N GLN A 86 13.41 3.87 35.39
CA GLN A 86 14.43 2.85 35.13
C GLN A 86 15.67 3.38 34.39
N GLY A 87 15.60 4.60 33.87
CA GLY A 87 16.72 5.29 33.24
C GLY A 87 16.88 5.02 31.73
N ALA A 88 17.87 5.69 31.12
CA ALA A 88 18.16 5.55 29.69
C ALA A 88 18.69 4.15 29.36
N GLY A 89 18.24 3.61 28.22
CA GLY A 89 18.53 2.24 27.76
C GLY A 89 17.50 1.20 28.18
N TYR A 90 16.55 1.55 29.06
CA TYR A 90 15.48 0.64 29.43
C TYR A 90 14.63 0.29 28.20
N THR A 91 14.37 -1.00 28.00
CA THR A 91 13.54 -1.51 26.91
C THR A 91 12.56 -2.53 27.45
N TYR A 92 11.29 -2.39 27.08
CA TYR A 92 10.28 -3.39 27.38
C TYR A 92 9.45 -3.72 26.14
N PHE A 93 8.73 -4.82 26.24
CA PHE A 93 7.90 -5.37 25.18
C PHE A 93 6.46 -5.49 25.69
N GLY A 94 5.50 -5.26 24.81
CA GLY A 94 4.08 -5.52 25.06
C GLY A 94 3.41 -6.12 23.85
N TYR A 95 2.30 -6.81 24.08
CA TYR A 95 1.56 -7.56 23.06
C TYR A 95 0.16 -6.96 22.88
N LEU A 96 -0.27 -6.92 21.63
CA LEU A 96 -1.63 -6.56 21.23
C LEU A 96 -2.28 -7.81 20.65
N ASN A 97 -3.20 -8.39 21.42
CA ASN A 97 -4.08 -9.43 20.89
C ASN A 97 -5.13 -8.76 19.99
N LEU A 98 -5.07 -9.03 18.69
CA LEU A 98 -5.92 -8.38 17.68
C LEU A 98 -7.16 -9.22 17.31
N ASP A 99 -7.14 -10.53 17.54
CA ASP A 99 -8.17 -11.47 17.08
C ASP A 99 -8.98 -12.13 18.22
N ILE A 100 -8.62 -11.83 19.47
CA ILE A 100 -9.23 -12.28 20.72
C ILE A 100 -9.18 -13.81 20.86
N ASP A 101 -8.12 -14.44 20.37
CA ASP A 101 -7.90 -15.88 20.44
C ASP A 101 -7.33 -16.35 21.80
N GLY A 102 -6.89 -15.42 22.66
CA GLY A 102 -6.40 -15.69 24.01
C GLY A 102 -4.92 -16.10 24.12
N THR A 103 -4.10 -15.94 23.08
CA THR A 103 -2.69 -16.36 23.14
C THR A 103 -1.76 -15.22 23.59
N SER A 104 -1.23 -15.31 24.81
CA SER A 104 -0.19 -14.37 25.27
C SER A 104 1.11 -14.62 24.50
N GLY A 105 1.60 -13.61 23.77
CA GLY A 105 2.91 -13.63 23.13
C GLY A 105 4.03 -13.88 24.17
N GLY A 106 4.94 -14.80 23.84
CA GLY A 106 6.16 -15.05 24.60
C GLY A 106 7.09 -13.83 24.61
N SER A 107 8.00 -13.75 25.60
CA SER A 107 8.72 -12.57 26.11
C SER A 107 9.61 -11.74 25.16
N SER A 108 9.49 -11.85 23.84
CA SER A 108 10.25 -11.03 22.88
C SER A 108 9.46 -10.68 21.61
N CYS A 109 9.82 -9.56 20.97
CA CYS A 109 9.32 -9.17 19.64
C CYS A 109 10.47 -9.07 18.64
N PRO A 110 10.32 -9.55 17.38
CA PRO A 110 9.19 -10.30 16.83
C PRO A 110 9.21 -11.82 17.18
N GLY A 111 10.27 -12.32 17.84
CA GLY A 111 10.51 -13.76 18.03
C GLY A 111 9.61 -14.48 19.04
N GLY A 112 8.72 -13.79 19.74
CA GLY A 112 7.82 -14.34 20.75
C GLY A 112 6.35 -14.23 20.40
N LEU A 113 5.98 -13.78 19.20
CA LEU A 113 4.58 -13.89 18.76
C LEU A 113 4.24 -15.37 18.54
N ASN A 114 3.36 -15.90 19.39
CA ASN A 114 2.84 -17.27 19.26
C ASN A 114 1.70 -17.33 18.23
N ASP A 115 1.04 -16.19 18.00
CA ASP A 115 0.02 -16.01 16.97
C ASP A 115 0.54 -15.07 15.86
N PRO A 116 0.50 -15.47 14.57
CA PRO A 116 0.94 -14.64 13.44
C PRO A 116 0.00 -13.48 13.08
N ASP A 117 -1.23 -13.47 13.59
CA ASP A 117 -2.24 -12.43 13.40
C ASP A 117 -2.29 -11.40 14.54
N ASP A 118 -1.42 -11.57 15.54
CA ASP A 118 -1.18 -10.60 16.60
C ASP A 118 -0.08 -9.59 16.28
N ALA A 119 -0.11 -8.47 17.01
CA ALA A 119 0.91 -7.44 16.95
C ALA A 119 1.66 -7.34 18.28
N CYS A 120 2.85 -6.77 18.24
CA CYS A 120 3.54 -6.41 19.45
C CYS A 120 4.38 -5.16 19.28
N TYR A 121 4.77 -4.55 20.40
CA TYR A 121 5.55 -3.34 20.41
C TYR A 121 6.76 -3.47 21.33
N LYS A 122 7.79 -2.68 21.02
CA LYS A 122 9.01 -2.53 21.79
C LYS A 122 9.23 -1.06 22.05
N VAL A 123 9.24 -0.68 23.31
CA VAL A 123 9.54 0.69 23.71
C VAL A 123 10.93 0.71 24.32
N THR A 124 11.74 1.68 23.90
CA THR A 124 13.08 1.95 24.40
C THR A 124 13.17 3.40 24.85
N LEU A 125 13.59 3.60 26.10
CA LEU A 125 14.02 4.91 26.58
C LEU A 125 15.42 5.19 26.05
N VAL A 126 15.56 6.12 25.11
CA VAL A 126 16.84 6.44 24.48
C VAL A 126 17.64 7.41 25.36
N SER A 127 16.96 8.38 25.96
CA SER A 127 17.56 9.40 26.82
C SER A 127 16.53 9.92 27.81
N ILE A 128 16.97 10.39 28.98
CA ILE A 128 16.13 10.99 30.03
C ILE A 128 16.29 12.52 30.14
N SER A 129 17.32 13.10 29.52
CA SER A 129 17.50 14.55 29.45
C SER A 129 18.33 14.94 28.22
N PRO A 130 17.71 15.41 27.12
CA PRO A 130 16.26 15.51 26.88
C PRO A 130 15.59 14.13 26.89
N LEU A 131 14.29 14.08 27.22
CA LEU A 131 13.56 12.81 27.28
C LEU A 131 13.28 12.34 25.86
N VAL A 132 13.84 11.20 25.46
CA VAL A 132 13.66 10.60 24.15
C VAL A 132 13.13 9.20 24.32
N ILE A 133 11.91 8.97 23.82
CA ILE A 133 11.23 7.68 23.87
C ILE A 133 11.08 7.20 22.43
N ARG A 134 11.48 5.97 22.18
CA ARG A 134 11.31 5.31 20.89
C ARG A 134 10.41 4.10 21.06
N SER A 135 9.30 4.06 20.33
CA SER A 135 8.43 2.88 20.25
C SER A 135 8.49 2.27 18.86
N ALA A 136 8.59 0.95 18.78
CA ALA A 136 8.61 0.19 17.54
C ALA A 136 7.52 -0.88 17.58
N GLY A 137 6.59 -0.84 16.64
CA GLY A 137 5.56 -1.85 16.45
C GLY A 137 5.95 -2.86 15.37
N PHE A 138 5.54 -4.10 15.60
CA PHE A 138 5.81 -5.27 14.78
C PHE A 138 4.49 -5.94 14.44
N TYR A 139 4.28 -6.18 13.14
CA TYR A 139 3.16 -6.97 12.65
C TYR A 139 3.60 -7.72 11.39
N LYS A 140 3.57 -9.06 11.44
CA LYS A 140 4.08 -9.93 10.36
C LYS A 140 5.51 -9.51 9.96
N ASP A 141 5.76 -9.30 8.68
CA ASP A 141 7.07 -8.87 8.15
C ASP A 141 7.28 -7.35 8.13
N VAL A 142 6.36 -6.57 8.73
CA VAL A 142 6.41 -5.12 8.71
C VAL A 142 6.72 -4.57 10.10
N GLN A 143 7.74 -3.72 10.14
CA GLN A 143 8.12 -2.97 11.34
C GLN A 143 7.98 -1.48 11.08
N ARG A 144 7.36 -0.76 12.02
CA ARG A 144 7.28 0.71 12.03
C ARG A 144 7.65 1.23 13.40
N ALA A 145 8.25 2.41 13.46
CA ALA A 145 8.70 3.00 14.71
C ALA A 145 8.44 4.50 14.73
N LEU A 146 8.20 5.00 15.93
CA LEU A 146 7.94 6.39 16.26
C LEU A 146 8.90 6.80 17.37
N GLU A 147 9.34 8.04 17.33
CA GLU A 147 10.21 8.61 18.35
C GLU A 147 9.68 9.98 18.73
N VAL A 148 9.59 10.22 20.04
CA VAL A 148 9.16 11.49 20.60
C VAL A 148 10.27 11.99 21.52
N SER A 149 10.61 13.26 21.34
CA SER A 149 11.57 13.98 22.17
C SER A 149 10.88 15.14 22.88
N PHE A 150 11.16 15.30 24.17
CA PHE A 150 10.67 16.38 25.02
C PHE A 150 11.83 17.20 25.61
#